data_AF-A0A0G2E5J1-F1
#
_entry.id   AF-A0A0G2E5J1-F1
#
_cell.length_a   1.000
_cell.length_b   1.000
_cell.length_c   1.000
_cell.angle_alpha   90.00
_cell.angle_beta   90.00
_cell.angle_gamma   90.00
#
_symmetry.space_group_name_H-M   'P 1'
#
loop_
_entity.id
_entity.type
_entity.pdbx_description
1 polymer ?
#
loop_
_entity_poly.entity_id
_entity_poly.type
_entity_poly.pdbx_seq_one_letter_code
_entity_poly.pdbx_strand_id
1 'polypeptide(L)'
;MTEDSCPTAKRAPANGVKKRSALTFTTFKSGIIEVVVGQNQQKYDIHKDLLCSSSPFFRKACNGNREARERRVELPAETPAYFDVYVQWLYSDQLLLKHEDEKNDNPKVDSDLFLGVYLLGNKLLDRKFKEACVDIAFQSFDLDNYPQDWVMSVDHAKTLYSALPSSDPYRRLYVKLWAYWSLPSWFDPEDNADAREAPMEFFRNVAKSITELAIKYTDHDKFAGCKPKRSEFYEESKDTTAKEQNA
;
A
#
# COMPACT_ATOMS: atom_id res chain seq x y z
N MET A 1 36.45 -17.50 -22.18
CA MET A 1 36.51 -16.57 -21.03
C MET A 1 35.79 -15.31 -21.44
N THR A 2 34.52 -15.23 -21.12
CA THR A 2 33.71 -14.01 -21.19
C THR A 2 32.96 -13.98 -19.87
N GLU A 3 33.31 -13.00 -19.04
CA GLU A 3 32.67 -12.72 -17.77
C GLU A 3 31.23 -12.24 -18.07
N ASP A 4 30.26 -13.16 -17.98
CA ASP A 4 28.86 -12.77 -18.03
C ASP A 4 28.49 -12.12 -16.69
N SER A 5 28.30 -10.81 -16.76
CA SER A 5 27.91 -9.96 -15.66
C SER A 5 26.64 -10.49 -14.98
N CYS A 6 26.74 -10.75 -13.68
CA CYS A 6 25.61 -10.97 -12.77
C CYS A 6 24.54 -9.89 -12.99
N PRO A 7 23.25 -10.26 -13.17
CA PRO A 7 22.20 -9.25 -13.30
C PRO A 7 22.11 -8.50 -11.98
N THR A 8 22.53 -7.23 -12.00
CA THR A 8 22.44 -6.32 -10.87
C THR A 8 21.03 -6.35 -10.28
N ALA A 9 20.94 -6.76 -9.01
CA ALA A 9 19.73 -6.68 -8.21
C ALA A 9 19.03 -5.34 -8.47
N LYS A 10 17.76 -5.36 -8.91
CA LYS A 10 16.98 -4.14 -9.09
C LYS A 10 16.85 -3.44 -7.74
N ARG A 11 17.66 -2.40 -7.57
CA ARG A 11 17.67 -1.47 -6.45
C ARG A 11 16.86 -0.27 -6.91
N ALA A 12 15.58 -0.22 -6.59
CA ALA A 12 14.93 1.07 -6.58
C ALA A 12 15.41 1.75 -5.29
N PRO A 13 16.05 2.93 -5.34
CA PRO A 13 15.98 3.81 -4.17
C PRO A 13 14.49 3.97 -3.83
N ALA A 14 14.15 4.30 -2.59
CA ALA A 14 12.82 4.89 -2.38
C ALA A 14 12.75 6.11 -3.33
N ASN A 15 12.15 5.92 -4.52
CA ASN A 15 12.43 6.73 -5.71
C ASN A 15 11.80 8.11 -5.46
N GLY A 16 12.60 9.04 -4.96
CA GLY A 16 12.18 10.42 -4.71
C GLY A 16 12.31 10.90 -3.26
N VAL A 17 12.44 10.01 -2.27
CA VAL A 17 12.69 10.44 -0.90
C VAL A 17 14.13 10.98 -0.80
N LYS A 18 14.27 12.28 -0.54
CA LYS A 18 15.58 12.88 -0.25
C LYS A 18 16.27 12.06 0.84
N LYS A 19 17.42 11.44 0.49
CA LYS A 19 18.28 10.69 1.42
C LYS A 19 18.35 11.42 2.76
N ARG A 20 18.12 10.72 3.87
CA ARG A 20 18.38 11.33 5.16
C ARG A 20 19.89 11.56 5.25
N SER A 21 20.31 12.64 5.92
CA SER A 21 21.72 12.79 6.29
C SER A 21 22.10 11.89 7.47
N ALA A 22 21.43 10.74 7.67
CA ALA A 22 21.26 10.14 9.00
C ALA A 22 22.44 9.30 9.51
N LEU A 23 23.33 8.83 8.64
CA LEU A 23 24.54 8.12 9.08
C LEU A 23 25.70 9.10 9.22
N THR A 24 25.62 9.92 10.27
CA THR A 24 26.75 10.74 10.70
C THR A 24 27.68 9.92 11.58
N PHE A 25 28.95 10.33 11.70
CA PHE A 25 29.90 9.70 12.61
C PHE A 25 29.41 9.69 14.07
N THR A 26 28.59 10.67 14.47
CA THR A 26 27.97 10.71 15.81
C THR A 26 26.93 9.61 16.01
N THR A 27 26.21 9.20 14.96
CA THR A 27 25.23 8.11 15.03
C THR A 27 25.88 6.80 15.48
N PHE A 28 27.05 6.47 14.92
CA PHE A 28 27.81 5.25 15.25
C PHE A 28 28.49 5.29 16.62
N LYS A 29 28.57 6.47 17.24
CA LYS A 29 29.07 6.64 18.61
C LYS A 29 27.95 6.66 19.65
N SER A 30 26.70 6.68 19.20
CA SER A 30 25.55 6.68 20.11
C SER A 30 25.42 5.33 20.82
N GLY A 31 24.78 5.34 21.99
CA GLY A 31 24.48 4.11 22.71
C GLY A 31 23.55 3.20 21.89
N ILE A 32 23.64 1.90 22.13
CA ILE A 32 22.76 0.90 21.53
C ILE A 32 21.53 0.70 22.44
N ILE A 33 20.37 0.52 21.81
CA ILE A 33 19.12 0.15 22.47
C ILE A 33 18.64 -1.20 21.91
N GLU A 34 18.16 -2.07 22.79
CA GLU A 34 17.54 -3.35 22.41
C GLU A 34 16.06 -3.11 22.08
N VAL A 35 15.62 -3.41 20.87
CA VAL A 35 14.21 -3.45 20.50
C VAL A 35 13.77 -4.90 20.42
N VAL A 36 12.70 -5.26 21.13
CA VAL A 36 12.18 -6.63 21.20
C VAL A 36 10.83 -6.68 20.52
N VAL A 37 10.71 -7.49 19.46
CA VAL A 37 9.57 -7.48 18.54
C VAL A 37 8.86 -8.82 18.51
N GLY A 38 7.53 -8.77 18.55
CA GLY A 38 6.65 -9.92 18.39
C GLY A 38 6.63 -10.88 19.58
N GLN A 39 5.75 -11.87 19.50
CA GLN A 39 5.55 -12.88 20.56
C GLN A 39 6.79 -13.76 20.76
N ASN A 40 7.57 -13.99 19.70
CA ASN A 40 8.82 -14.75 19.75
C ASN A 40 9.98 -13.95 20.36
N GLN A 41 9.74 -12.70 20.77
CA GLN A 41 10.73 -11.79 21.38
C GLN A 41 12.02 -11.67 20.55
N GLN A 42 11.88 -11.46 19.25
CA GLN A 42 13.03 -11.25 18.37
C GLN A 42 13.73 -9.93 18.74
N LYS A 43 15.05 -9.99 18.94
CA LYS A 43 15.84 -8.88 19.47
C LYS A 43 16.60 -8.16 18.37
N TYR A 44 16.65 -6.84 18.48
CA TYR A 44 17.34 -5.95 17.54
C TYR A 44 18.18 -4.93 18.31
N ASP A 45 19.49 -4.94 18.11
CA ASP A 45 20.41 -3.97 18.69
C ASP A 45 20.63 -2.81 17.71
N ILE A 46 20.09 -1.62 18.04
CA ILE A 46 20.06 -0.47 17.14
C ILE A 46 20.68 0.76 17.81
N HIS A 47 21.43 1.55 17.05
CA HIS A 47 21.94 2.85 17.51
C HIS A 47 20.79 3.78 17.92
N LYS A 48 20.80 4.24 19.18
CA LYS A 48 19.73 5.07 19.78
C LYS A 48 19.49 6.33 18.95
N ASP A 49 20.55 7.02 18.53
CA ASP A 49 20.41 8.28 17.80
C ASP A 49 19.82 8.05 16.41
N LEU A 50 20.16 6.93 15.77
CA LEU A 50 19.56 6.54 14.49
C LEU A 50 18.05 6.37 14.64
N LEU A 51 17.64 5.55 15.61
CA LEU A 51 16.26 5.21 15.86
C LEU A 51 15.42 6.45 16.27
N CYS A 52 15.95 7.27 17.17
CA CYS A 52 15.30 8.50 17.65
C CYS A 52 15.24 9.61 16.59
N SER A 53 16.26 9.72 15.74
CA SER A 53 16.27 10.69 14.64
C SER A 53 15.20 10.35 13.59
N SER A 54 14.96 9.06 13.39
CA SER A 54 13.99 8.54 12.44
C SER A 54 12.54 8.73 12.90
N SER A 55 12.24 8.30 14.13
CA SER A 55 10.88 8.10 14.61
C SER A 55 10.59 8.92 15.88
N PRO A 56 9.53 9.75 15.88
CA PRO A 56 9.04 10.42 17.08
C PRO A 56 8.62 9.45 18.19
N PHE A 57 8.07 8.28 17.84
CA PHE A 57 7.72 7.24 18.79
C PHE A 57 8.97 6.80 19.58
N PHE A 58 10.03 6.42 18.87
CA PHE A 58 11.26 5.99 19.53
C PHE A 58 11.97 7.13 20.25
N ARG A 59 11.92 8.37 19.73
CA ARG A 59 12.43 9.54 20.46
C ARG A 59 11.75 9.71 21.82
N LYS A 60 10.43 9.49 21.89
CA LYS A 60 9.68 9.54 23.15
C LYS A 60 10.02 8.36 24.04
N ALA A 61 10.02 7.14 23.50
CA ALA A 61 10.33 5.92 24.26
C ALA A 61 11.74 5.97 24.85
N CYS A 62 12.76 6.26 24.05
CA CYS A 62 14.17 6.25 24.48
C CYS A 62 14.55 7.41 25.43
N ASN A 63 13.68 8.39 25.61
CA ASN A 63 13.87 9.52 26.54
C ASN A 63 12.82 9.51 27.67
N GLY A 64 11.96 8.49 27.73
CA GLY A 64 11.04 8.25 28.84
C GLY A 64 11.74 7.65 30.05
N ASN A 65 11.07 7.62 31.20
CA ASN A 65 11.71 7.23 32.47
C ASN A 65 12.07 5.74 32.57
N ARG A 66 11.31 4.84 31.93
CA ARG A 66 11.50 3.39 32.07
C ARG A 66 12.42 2.83 30.99
N GLU A 67 12.03 2.98 29.73
CA GLU A 67 12.73 2.43 28.57
C GLU A 67 14.12 3.05 28.40
N ALA A 68 14.32 4.33 28.78
CA ALA A 68 15.64 4.94 28.78
C ALA A 68 16.58 4.37 29.85
N ARG A 69 16.04 3.94 31.00
CA ARG A 69 16.82 3.28 32.07
C ARG A 69 17.15 1.85 31.70
N GLU A 70 16.16 1.12 31.18
CA GLU A 70 16.30 -0.29 30.76
C GLU A 70 17.08 -0.43 29.45
N ARG A 71 17.24 0.65 28.67
CA ARG A 71 17.79 0.66 27.31
C ARG A 71 17.12 -0.40 26.42
N ARG A 72 15.80 -0.53 26.59
CA ARG A 72 15.01 -1.57 25.95
C ARG A 72 13.63 -1.04 25.58
N VAL A 73 13.15 -1.37 24.39
CA VAL A 73 11.80 -1.05 23.91
C VAL A 73 11.12 -2.33 23.43
N GLU A 74 9.91 -2.59 23.91
CA GLU A 74 9.15 -3.78 23.56
C GLU A 74 8.00 -3.45 22.59
N LEU A 75 7.86 -4.24 21.54
CA LEU A 75 6.83 -4.14 20.49
C LEU A 75 6.15 -5.53 20.31
N PRO A 76 5.41 -6.01 21.33
CA PRO A 76 4.91 -7.40 21.35
C PRO A 76 3.81 -7.67 20.30
N ALA A 77 3.11 -6.64 19.84
CA ALA A 77 2.03 -6.74 18.85
C ALA A 77 2.51 -6.64 17.39
N GLU A 78 3.81 -6.40 17.15
CA GLU A 78 4.35 -6.24 15.80
C GLU A 78 4.98 -7.53 15.30
N THR A 79 4.92 -7.73 13.98
CA THR A 79 5.55 -8.88 13.31
C THR A 79 7.03 -8.59 13.02
N PRO A 80 7.96 -9.50 13.39
CA PRO A 80 9.39 -9.31 13.14
C PRO A 80 9.74 -9.00 11.68
N ALA A 81 9.12 -9.68 10.72
CA ALA A 81 9.34 -9.45 9.29
C ALA A 81 9.07 -7.99 8.85
N TYR A 82 8.08 -7.31 9.44
CA TYR A 82 7.81 -5.90 9.13
C TYR A 82 8.89 -5.00 9.72
N PHE A 83 9.40 -5.37 10.90
CA PHE A 83 10.47 -4.65 11.57
C PHE A 83 11.83 -4.85 10.91
N ASP A 84 12.09 -6.01 10.30
CA ASP A 84 13.30 -6.26 9.50
C ASP A 84 13.42 -5.24 8.36
N VAL A 85 12.33 -4.99 7.63
CA VAL A 85 12.26 -3.95 6.59
C VAL A 85 12.50 -2.56 7.17
N TYR A 86 11.96 -2.27 8.36
CA TYR A 86 12.19 -0.99 9.02
C TYR A 86 13.65 -0.81 9.46
N VAL A 87 14.30 -1.84 10.00
CA VAL A 87 15.73 -1.81 10.37
C VAL A 87 16.59 -1.58 9.13
N GLN A 88 16.30 -2.29 8.03
CA GLN A 88 16.98 -2.08 6.76
C GLN A 88 16.81 -0.64 6.25
N TRP A 89 15.59 -0.09 6.33
CA TRP A 89 15.33 1.30 6.01
C TRP A 89 16.17 2.27 6.86
N LEU A 90 16.25 2.05 8.19
CA LEU A 90 17.03 2.91 9.09
C LEU A 90 18.48 3.03 8.66
N TYR A 91 19.10 1.93 8.22
CA TYR A 91 20.53 1.91 7.87
C TYR A 91 20.83 2.18 6.40
N SER A 92 19.88 1.97 5.50
CA SER A 92 20.14 2.09 4.05
C SER A 92 19.43 3.26 3.37
N ASP A 93 18.42 3.86 4.02
CA ASP A 93 17.43 4.74 3.38
C ASP A 93 16.79 4.09 2.13
N GLN A 94 16.75 2.75 2.07
CA GLN A 94 16.11 1.98 1.01
C GLN A 94 15.06 1.05 1.62
N LEU A 95 13.86 1.10 1.05
CA LEU A 95 12.82 0.14 1.40
C LEU A 95 12.99 -1.08 0.50
N LEU A 96 13.34 -2.22 1.09
CA LEU A 96 13.55 -3.46 0.35
C LEU A 96 12.44 -4.44 0.73
N LEU A 97 11.46 -4.52 -0.16
CA LEU A 97 10.32 -5.41 -0.06
C LEU A 97 10.59 -6.62 -0.95
N LYS A 98 11.42 -7.56 -0.48
CA LYS A 98 11.72 -8.79 -1.22
C LYS A 98 11.12 -9.98 -0.49
N HIS A 99 10.47 -10.85 -1.26
CA HIS A 99 10.20 -12.21 -0.83
C HIS A 99 11.34 -13.09 -1.36
N GLU A 100 12.00 -13.87 -0.49
CA GLU A 100 13.05 -14.82 -0.85
C GLU A 100 12.43 -16.08 -1.48
N ASP A 101 11.80 -15.95 -2.64
CA ASP A 101 11.48 -17.12 -3.45
C ASP A 101 12.63 -17.35 -4.43
N GLU A 102 13.62 -18.13 -4.01
CA GLU A 102 14.81 -18.54 -4.78
C GLU A 102 14.50 -19.25 -6.11
N LYS A 103 13.22 -19.49 -6.44
CA LYS A 103 12.77 -20.27 -7.60
C LYS A 103 12.12 -19.46 -8.73
N ASN A 104 11.84 -18.17 -8.53
CA ASN A 104 11.17 -17.35 -9.54
C ASN A 104 12.03 -16.15 -9.95
N ASP A 105 12.36 -16.05 -11.24
CA ASP A 105 13.12 -14.94 -11.84
C ASP A 105 12.43 -13.56 -11.73
N ASN A 106 11.18 -13.50 -11.24
CA ASN A 106 10.43 -12.28 -11.00
C ASN A 106 10.15 -12.10 -9.50
N PRO A 107 10.91 -11.27 -8.77
CA PRO A 107 10.61 -10.95 -7.38
C PRO A 107 9.25 -10.23 -7.30
N LYS A 108 8.27 -10.88 -6.68
CA LYS A 108 6.96 -10.28 -6.37
C LYS A 108 7.03 -9.67 -4.97
N VAL A 109 6.46 -8.48 -4.84
CA VAL A 109 6.22 -7.88 -3.52
C VAL A 109 5.00 -8.58 -2.92
N ASP A 110 5.10 -9.02 -1.68
CA ASP A 110 3.96 -9.56 -0.94
C ASP A 110 3.05 -8.42 -0.44
N SER A 111 1.74 -8.53 -0.71
CA SER A 111 0.71 -7.57 -0.30
C SER A 111 0.67 -7.40 1.21
N ASP A 112 0.75 -8.50 1.95
CA ASP A 112 0.62 -8.53 3.40
C ASP A 112 1.86 -7.91 4.04
N LEU A 113 3.04 -8.22 3.50
CA LEU A 113 4.29 -7.57 3.88
C LEU A 113 4.22 -6.06 3.66
N PHE A 114 3.79 -5.60 2.47
CA PHE A 114 3.71 -4.17 2.17
C PHE A 114 2.77 -3.44 3.13
N LEU A 115 1.56 -3.97 3.33
CA LEU A 115 0.57 -3.37 4.21
C LEU A 115 1.06 -3.33 5.65
N GLY A 116 1.61 -4.44 6.13
CA GLY A 116 2.20 -4.56 7.47
C GLY A 116 3.29 -3.52 7.70
N VAL A 117 4.19 -3.34 6.72
CA VAL A 117 5.26 -2.34 6.74
C VAL A 117 4.70 -0.91 6.80
N TYR A 118 3.70 -0.59 5.99
CA TYR A 118 3.09 0.75 6.03
C TYR A 118 2.41 1.03 7.38
N LEU A 119 1.67 0.05 7.91
CA LEU A 119 0.99 0.16 9.21
C LEU A 119 1.99 0.27 10.36
N LEU A 120 3.11 -0.46 10.31
CA LEU A 120 4.21 -0.30 11.25
C LEU A 120 4.74 1.15 11.20
N GLY A 121 4.97 1.70 10.01
CA GLY A 121 5.36 3.10 9.83
C GLY A 121 4.38 4.09 10.46
N ASN A 122 3.09 3.81 10.35
CA ASN A 122 2.04 4.58 11.00
C ASN A 122 2.12 4.52 12.53
N LYS A 123 2.28 3.33 13.12
CA LYS A 123 2.43 3.16 14.58
C LYS A 123 3.70 3.82 15.12
N LEU A 124 4.80 3.70 14.37
CA LEU A 124 6.09 4.31 14.71
C LEU A 124 6.15 5.82 14.45
N LEU A 125 5.10 6.40 13.87
CA LEU A 125 5.01 7.82 13.51
C LEU A 125 6.16 8.28 12.59
N ASP A 126 6.76 7.36 11.81
CA ASP A 126 7.86 7.69 10.91
C ASP A 126 7.33 8.15 9.55
N ARG A 127 7.19 9.47 9.42
CA ARG A 127 6.65 10.10 8.21
C ARG A 127 7.46 9.77 6.95
N LYS A 128 8.80 9.81 7.01
CA LYS A 128 9.63 9.59 5.82
C LYS A 128 9.58 8.14 5.36
N PHE A 129 9.49 7.22 6.31
CA PHE A 129 9.27 5.81 6.02
C PHE A 129 7.93 5.58 5.32
N LYS A 130 6.84 6.18 5.84
CA LYS A 130 5.52 6.10 5.19
C LYS A 130 5.52 6.72 3.78
N GLU A 131 6.19 7.86 3.61
CA GLU A 131 6.35 8.52 2.30
C GLU A 131 7.06 7.57 1.31
N ALA A 132 8.13 6.89 1.74
CA ALA A 132 8.82 5.90 0.91
C ALA A 132 7.92 4.74 0.46
N CYS A 133 7.06 4.23 1.35
CA CYS A 133 6.08 3.19 0.99
C CYS A 133 5.07 3.73 -0.05
N VAL A 134 4.57 4.94 0.13
CA VAL A 134 3.64 5.59 -0.81
C VAL A 134 4.28 5.77 -2.18
N ASP A 135 5.55 6.19 -2.24
CA ASP A 135 6.29 6.33 -3.49
C ASP A 135 6.43 5.00 -4.24
N ILE A 136 6.61 3.88 -3.51
CA ILE A 136 6.65 2.54 -4.11
C ILE A 136 5.28 2.12 -4.64
N ALA A 137 4.21 2.36 -3.87
CA ALA A 137 2.86 2.12 -4.36
C ALA A 137 2.54 2.99 -5.59
N PHE A 138 3.02 4.22 -5.64
CA PHE A 138 2.76 5.14 -6.75
C PHE A 138 3.46 4.69 -8.05
N GLN A 139 4.66 4.12 -7.97
CA GLN A 139 5.36 3.59 -9.15
C GLN A 139 4.59 2.47 -9.88
N SER A 140 3.59 1.86 -9.24
CA SER A 140 2.71 0.91 -9.92
C SER A 140 1.88 1.54 -11.05
N PHE A 141 1.76 2.88 -11.11
CA PHE A 141 1.16 3.60 -12.23
C PHE A 141 2.11 3.77 -13.43
N ASP A 142 3.42 3.76 -13.22
CA ASP A 142 4.43 4.05 -14.25
C ASP A 142 4.87 2.79 -15.03
N LEU A 143 4.48 1.61 -14.57
CA LEU A 143 4.84 0.36 -15.21
C LEU A 143 3.81 0.04 -16.31
N ASP A 144 4.27 -0.10 -17.56
CA ASP A 144 3.49 -0.63 -18.71
C ASP A 144 2.96 -2.07 -18.47
N ASN A 145 3.34 -2.67 -17.35
CA ASN A 145 2.76 -3.90 -16.84
C ASN A 145 1.75 -3.54 -15.75
N TYR A 146 0.50 -3.97 -15.96
CA TYR A 146 -0.57 -4.14 -14.98
C TYR A 146 -0.01 -4.20 -13.54
N PRO A 147 -0.54 -3.42 -12.58
CA PRO A 147 -0.07 -3.46 -11.20
C PRO A 147 -0.08 -4.93 -10.80
N GLN A 148 1.11 -5.50 -10.63
CA GLN A 148 1.25 -6.92 -10.33
C GLN A 148 0.29 -7.22 -9.17
N ASP A 149 -0.43 -8.35 -9.23
CA ASP A 149 -1.62 -8.71 -8.44
C ASP A 149 -1.57 -8.46 -6.90
N TRP A 150 -0.41 -8.08 -6.36
CA TRP A 150 -0.16 -7.82 -4.96
C TRP A 150 -0.81 -6.55 -4.39
N VAL A 151 -1.10 -5.50 -5.17
CA VAL A 151 -1.56 -4.20 -4.58
C VAL A 151 -3.08 -4.07 -4.47
N MET A 152 -3.90 -4.97 -5.02
CA MET A 152 -5.34 -4.69 -5.18
C MET A 152 -6.25 -5.81 -4.67
N SER A 153 -6.11 -6.21 -3.41
CA SER A 153 -7.04 -7.16 -2.76
C SER A 153 -8.06 -6.46 -1.86
N VAL A 154 -9.21 -7.08 -1.64
CA VAL A 154 -10.22 -6.52 -0.74
C VAL A 154 -9.83 -6.65 0.74
N ASP A 155 -9.08 -7.67 1.13
CA ASP A 155 -8.57 -7.78 2.50
C ASP A 155 -7.61 -6.64 2.86
N HIS A 156 -6.84 -6.17 1.88
CA HIS A 156 -6.03 -4.96 2.02
C HIS A 156 -6.93 -3.73 2.25
N ALA A 157 -8.05 -3.61 1.52
CA ALA A 157 -9.02 -2.53 1.73
C ALA A 157 -9.68 -2.59 3.12
N LYS A 158 -10.12 -3.77 3.57
CA LYS A 158 -10.70 -3.98 4.90
C LYS A 158 -9.75 -3.52 6.00
N THR A 159 -8.49 -3.94 5.89
CA THR A 159 -7.44 -3.60 6.86
C THR A 159 -7.10 -2.11 6.83
N LEU A 160 -7.01 -1.48 5.66
CA LEU A 160 -6.77 -0.04 5.56
C LEU A 160 -7.91 0.79 6.18
N TYR A 161 -9.16 0.41 5.92
CA TYR A 161 -10.33 1.16 6.41
C TYR A 161 -10.54 1.00 7.90
N SER A 162 -10.14 -0.12 8.49
CA SER A 162 -10.19 -0.34 9.95
C SER A 162 -9.02 0.31 10.68
N ALA A 163 -7.82 0.32 10.09
CA ALA A 163 -6.61 0.76 10.77
C ALA A 163 -6.28 2.26 10.60
N LEU A 164 -6.77 2.90 9.53
CA LEU A 164 -6.34 4.25 9.16
C LEU A 164 -7.51 5.20 8.90
N PRO A 165 -7.38 6.50 9.24
CA PRO A 165 -8.41 7.49 8.93
C PRO A 165 -8.52 7.74 7.43
N SER A 166 -9.65 8.28 6.98
CA SER A 166 -9.89 8.65 5.58
C SER A 166 -8.90 9.70 5.04
N SER A 167 -8.26 10.47 5.92
CA SER A 167 -7.21 11.43 5.60
C SER A 167 -5.81 10.82 5.44
N ASP A 168 -5.62 9.51 5.61
CA ASP A 168 -4.31 8.88 5.42
C ASP A 168 -3.92 8.86 3.93
N PRO A 169 -2.67 9.23 3.58
CA PRO A 169 -2.26 9.36 2.18
C PRO A 169 -2.31 8.03 1.41
N TYR A 170 -1.91 6.91 2.04
CA TYR A 170 -1.94 5.62 1.37
C TYR A 170 -3.38 5.11 1.18
N ARG A 171 -4.26 5.29 2.18
CA ARG A 171 -5.69 4.97 2.02
C ARG A 171 -6.32 5.71 0.83
N ARG A 172 -5.98 6.98 0.64
CA ARG A 172 -6.44 7.76 -0.54
C ARG A 172 -5.81 7.28 -1.85
N LEU A 173 -4.52 6.95 -1.85
CA LEU A 173 -3.83 6.42 -3.02
C LEU A 173 -4.42 5.06 -3.45
N TYR A 174 -4.71 4.19 -2.49
CA TYR A 174 -5.31 2.88 -2.70
C TYR A 174 -6.64 2.97 -3.45
N VAL A 175 -7.50 3.92 -3.07
CA VAL A 175 -8.75 4.21 -3.79
C VAL A 175 -8.47 4.63 -5.24
N LYS A 176 -7.44 5.45 -5.48
CA LYS A 176 -7.08 5.88 -6.84
C LYS A 176 -6.54 4.75 -7.70
N LEU A 177 -5.76 3.83 -7.10
CA LEU A 177 -5.27 2.63 -7.79
C LEU A 177 -6.46 1.80 -8.30
N TRP A 178 -7.41 1.51 -7.41
CA TRP A 178 -8.64 0.82 -7.78
C TRP A 178 -9.42 1.55 -8.86
N ALA A 179 -9.66 2.85 -8.69
CA ALA A 179 -10.43 3.62 -9.67
C ALA A 179 -9.79 3.68 -11.07
N TYR A 180 -8.46 3.53 -11.15
CA TYR A 180 -7.72 3.56 -12.41
C TYR A 180 -7.70 2.19 -13.10
N TRP A 181 -7.58 1.10 -12.34
CA TRP A 181 -7.34 -0.24 -12.89
C TRP A 181 -8.53 -1.20 -12.80
N SER A 182 -9.56 -0.89 -12.00
CA SER A 182 -10.69 -1.82 -11.79
C SER A 182 -11.46 -2.09 -13.08
N LEU A 183 -11.82 -3.35 -13.28
CA LEU A 183 -12.71 -3.79 -14.36
C LEU A 183 -14.14 -4.02 -13.81
N PRO A 184 -15.19 -3.97 -14.65
CA PRO A 184 -16.55 -4.23 -14.20
C PRO A 184 -16.71 -5.55 -13.41
N SER A 185 -16.04 -6.61 -13.85
CA SER A 185 -16.07 -7.94 -13.18
C SER A 185 -15.55 -7.91 -11.74
N TRP A 186 -14.76 -6.90 -11.35
CA TRP A 186 -14.24 -6.79 -9.99
C TRP A 186 -15.31 -6.41 -8.97
N PHE A 187 -16.43 -5.85 -9.44
CA PHE A 187 -17.56 -5.44 -8.63
C PHE A 187 -18.72 -6.44 -8.70
N ASP A 188 -18.58 -7.52 -9.45
CA ASP A 188 -19.61 -8.54 -9.56
C ASP A 188 -19.49 -9.53 -8.37
N PRO A 189 -20.47 -9.57 -7.46
CA PRO A 189 -20.44 -10.49 -6.33
C PRO A 189 -20.59 -11.96 -6.77
N GLU A 190 -21.13 -12.27 -7.93
CA GLU A 190 -21.27 -13.64 -8.42
C GLU A 190 -19.92 -14.23 -8.83
N ASP A 191 -19.08 -13.41 -9.45
CA ASP A 191 -17.76 -13.79 -9.97
C ASP A 191 -16.61 -13.53 -8.99
N ASN A 192 -16.80 -12.62 -8.02
CA ASN A 192 -15.74 -12.20 -7.11
C ASN A 192 -16.22 -12.14 -5.64
N ALA A 193 -15.71 -13.05 -4.81
CA ALA A 193 -16.00 -13.05 -3.36
C ALA A 193 -15.61 -11.73 -2.69
N ASP A 194 -14.52 -11.11 -3.16
CA ASP A 194 -14.03 -9.82 -2.69
C ASP A 194 -15.07 -8.71 -2.89
N ALA A 195 -15.88 -8.76 -3.97
CA ALA A 195 -16.93 -7.78 -4.22
C ALA A 195 -18.06 -7.82 -3.18
N ARG A 196 -18.26 -8.96 -2.50
CA ARG A 196 -19.28 -9.06 -1.42
C ARG A 196 -18.77 -8.50 -0.10
N GLU A 197 -17.48 -8.67 0.17
CA GLU A 197 -16.93 -8.47 1.52
C GLU A 197 -16.24 -7.12 1.72
N ALA A 198 -16.00 -6.36 0.65
CA ALA A 198 -15.30 -5.09 0.77
C ALA A 198 -16.10 -4.08 1.59
N PRO A 199 -15.42 -3.17 2.32
CA PRO A 199 -16.11 -2.11 3.04
C PRO A 199 -16.98 -1.27 2.09
N MET A 200 -18.26 -1.07 2.41
CA MET A 200 -19.16 -0.25 1.58
C MET A 200 -18.62 1.17 1.38
N GLU A 201 -17.98 1.76 2.41
CA GLU A 201 -17.32 3.06 2.30
C GLU A 201 -16.18 3.05 1.27
N PHE A 202 -15.46 1.93 1.15
CA PHE A 202 -14.40 1.77 0.17
C PHE A 202 -14.93 1.84 -1.26
N PHE A 203 -15.96 1.06 -1.59
CA PHE A 203 -16.55 1.12 -2.93
C PHE A 203 -17.20 2.46 -3.24
N ARG A 204 -17.80 3.15 -2.25
CA ARG A 204 -18.28 4.53 -2.45
C ARG A 204 -17.15 5.47 -2.83
N ASN A 205 -15.99 5.36 -2.19
CA ASN A 205 -14.82 6.17 -2.50
C ASN A 205 -14.23 5.82 -3.88
N VAL A 206 -14.19 4.53 -4.25
CA VAL A 206 -13.76 4.08 -5.58
C VAL A 206 -14.72 4.61 -6.65
N ALA A 207 -16.02 4.43 -6.50
CA ALA A 207 -17.04 4.94 -7.43
C ALA A 207 -16.93 6.45 -7.62
N LYS A 208 -16.80 7.21 -6.52
CA LYS A 208 -16.55 8.65 -6.59
C LYS A 208 -15.28 8.97 -7.38
N SER A 209 -14.17 8.29 -7.09
CA SER A 209 -12.91 8.51 -7.80
C SER A 209 -13.00 8.16 -9.29
N ILE A 210 -13.75 7.12 -9.67
CA ILE A 210 -14.02 6.78 -11.08
C ILE A 210 -14.78 7.92 -11.76
N THR A 211 -15.83 8.47 -11.12
CA THR A 211 -16.58 9.59 -11.70
C THR A 211 -15.73 10.85 -11.87
N GLU A 212 -14.84 11.15 -10.91
CA GLU A 212 -13.89 12.26 -11.02
C GLU A 212 -12.88 12.07 -12.15
N LEU A 213 -12.43 10.83 -12.39
CA LEU A 213 -11.58 10.49 -13.53
C LEU A 213 -12.36 10.63 -14.85
N ALA A 214 -13.58 10.10 -14.92
CA ALA A 214 -14.42 10.18 -16.11
C ALA A 214 -14.68 11.64 -16.53
N ILE A 215 -15.00 12.54 -15.60
CA ILE A 215 -15.18 13.99 -15.87
C ILE A 215 -13.91 14.63 -16.44
N LYS A 216 -12.72 14.18 -16.03
CA LYS A 216 -11.46 14.71 -16.56
C LYS A 216 -11.15 14.20 -17.97
N TYR A 217 -11.51 12.96 -18.29
CA TYR A 217 -11.27 12.36 -19.61
C TYR A 217 -12.36 12.70 -20.63
N THR A 218 -13.59 12.89 -20.18
CA THR A 218 -14.68 13.44 -20.99
C THR A 218 -14.69 14.95 -20.81
N ASP A 219 -14.05 15.64 -21.75
CA ASP A 219 -14.49 16.99 -22.10
C ASP A 219 -16.03 16.95 -22.19
N HIS A 220 -16.72 17.76 -21.38
CA HIS A 220 -18.10 17.54 -20.91
C HIS A 220 -19.11 17.23 -22.04
N ASP A 221 -18.78 17.60 -23.28
CA ASP A 221 -19.56 17.39 -24.50
C ASP A 221 -19.66 15.93 -24.97
N LYS A 222 -18.74 15.03 -24.60
CA LYS A 222 -18.81 13.61 -25.00
C LYS A 222 -19.75 12.75 -24.12
N PHE A 223 -20.03 13.20 -22.89
CA PHE A 223 -20.85 12.46 -21.93
C PHE A 223 -22.32 12.34 -22.39
N ALA A 224 -22.80 13.29 -23.20
CA ALA A 224 -24.14 13.26 -23.78
C ALA A 224 -24.37 12.06 -24.72
N GLY A 225 -23.30 11.55 -25.37
CA GLY A 225 -23.37 10.39 -26.26
C GLY A 225 -23.42 9.04 -25.55
N CYS A 226 -22.98 8.97 -24.28
CA CYS A 226 -22.99 7.76 -23.46
C CYS A 226 -24.20 7.68 -22.53
N LYS A 227 -25.18 8.58 -22.68
CA LYS A 227 -26.39 8.58 -21.85
C LYS A 227 -27.13 7.26 -22.10
N PRO A 228 -27.30 6.41 -21.08
CA PRO A 228 -27.94 5.13 -21.26
C PRO A 228 -29.36 5.32 -21.79
N LYS A 229 -29.72 4.60 -22.85
CA LYS A 229 -31.08 4.67 -23.39
C LYS A 229 -32.00 3.81 -22.54
N ARG A 230 -33.23 4.26 -22.33
CA ARG A 230 -34.25 3.51 -21.54
C ARG A 230 -34.43 2.07 -22.04
N SER A 231 -34.26 1.85 -23.35
CA SER A 231 -34.31 0.54 -24.02
C SER A 231 -33.21 -0.43 -23.60
N GLU A 232 -32.15 0.03 -22.93
CA GLU A 232 -31.04 -0.81 -22.46
C GLU A 232 -31.37 -1.50 -21.12
N PHE A 233 -32.44 -1.08 -20.42
CA PHE A 233 -32.79 -1.57 -19.08
C PHE A 233 -34.15 -2.26 -19.01
N TYR A 234 -34.89 -2.28 -20.10
CA TYR A 234 -36.20 -2.92 -20.20
C TYR A 234 -36.36 -3.52 -21.59
N GLU A 235 -36.70 -4.80 -21.67
CA GLU A 235 -37.25 -5.35 -22.92
C GLU A 235 -38.58 -4.65 -23.19
N GLU A 236 -38.71 -3.98 -24.33
CA GLU A 236 -39.97 -3.36 -24.73
C GLU A 236 -41.07 -4.42 -24.67
N SER A 237 -42.11 -4.15 -23.88
CA SER A 237 -43.29 -5.01 -23.84
C SER A 237 -43.81 -5.11 -25.27
N LYS A 238 -43.67 -6.29 -25.90
CA LYS A 238 -44.34 -6.56 -27.17
C LYS A 238 -45.82 -6.39 -26.92
N ASP A 239 -46.37 -5.29 -27.41
CA ASP A 239 -47.79 -5.03 -27.43
C ASP A 239 -48.42 -6.12 -28.31
N THR A 240 -48.95 -7.17 -27.68
CA THR A 240 -49.61 -8.30 -28.35
C THR A 240 -51.01 -7.92 -28.86
N THR A 241 -51.39 -6.65 -28.81
CA THR A 241 -52.72 -6.17 -29.17
C THR A 241 -52.75 -5.58 -30.59
N ALA A 242 -52.37 -6.38 -31.60
CA ALA A 242 -52.58 -6.03 -33.01
C ALA A 242 -52.66 -7.26 -33.93
N LYS A 243 -53.48 -8.26 -33.58
CA LYS A 243 -53.96 -9.28 -34.53
C LYS A 243 -55.40 -9.72 -34.25
N GLU A 244 -56.32 -8.77 -34.11
CA GLU A 244 -57.75 -9.00 -34.37
C GLU A 244 -58.33 -7.77 -35.06
N GLN A 245 -57.95 -7.58 -36.34
CA GLN A 245 -58.69 -6.74 -37.30
C GLN A 245 -58.06 -6.96 -38.68
N ASN A 246 -58.46 -8.04 -39.35
CA ASN A 246 -58.82 -8.09 -40.77
C ASN A 246 -58.91 -9.55 -41.27
N ALA A 247 -60.13 -9.89 -41.71
CA ALA A 247 -60.55 -11.03 -42.54
C ALA A 247 -60.61 -12.42 -41.88
#